data_AF-A0A1I4ALH6-F1
#
_entry.id   AF-A0A1I4ALH6-F1
#
_cell.length_a   1.000
_cell.length_b   1.000
_cell.length_c   1.000
_cell.angle_alpha   90.00
_cell.angle_beta   90.00
_cell.angle_gamma   90.00
#
_symmetry.space_group_name_H-M   'P 1'
#
loop_
_entity.id
_entity.type
_entity.pdbx_description
1 polymer ?
#
loop_
_entity_poly.entity_id
_entity_poly.type
_entity_poly.pdbx_seq_one_letter_code
_entity_poly.pdbx_strand_id
1 'polypeptide(L)'
;MGLLLKIVNAYKNPSANETAAENQLLTDDIVVATDRLESIVERIYNESGRIERASGNVLTMSESILRNQTEALDGVETLTHFLQTVQHRAEDTSAQAKTMRETNASLEEDLRHATKALDHTSETFTSLFENTMRTTQSIHFLLEQMKHIAEIQKLLKTMVEETSTLAMNASIEASHADTTGRSFAIVADRIKELADQGRRNLLDIDPLLHNIQSTSREVLTVLDKNRSLIAANKQELGDSHRFLGQVQGRFDVLEQIISENETSCLKQVETVQNMTGQLSHLLNKSKESTQLASDVQSISASQNNIVRQLLEASKHLTDISDEFSVVVKQHSDPAEIIDNPQFTIDTFAQWKSQMEAWASREDLLCSSPDALQEIFQAWMSETAALEAIWLNNADGDFLHSLPPAGILNAKRRQWFTGALQDGFYISAPYISAITKRPCVTISTYLVDKDGTCGVLGADIHCNVIEE
;
A
#
# COMPACT_ATOMS: atom_id res chain seq x y z
N MET A 1 -25.09 22.64 -55.89
CA MET A 1 -25.29 23.87 -56.70
C MET A 1 -25.53 23.55 -58.18
N GLY A 2 -24.64 22.82 -58.86
CA GLY A 2 -24.79 22.51 -60.30
C GLY A 2 -26.03 21.69 -60.67
N LEU A 3 -26.40 20.68 -59.86
CA LEU A 3 -27.61 19.87 -60.06
C LEU A 3 -28.90 20.68 -59.89
N LEU A 4 -28.96 21.51 -58.84
CA LEU A 4 -30.05 22.45 -58.57
C LEU A 4 -30.24 23.47 -59.72
N LEU A 5 -29.14 23.98 -60.28
CA LEU A 5 -29.19 24.86 -61.46
C LEU A 5 -29.70 24.14 -62.70
N LYS A 6 -29.36 22.85 -62.89
CA LYS A 6 -29.88 22.04 -63.99
C LYS A 6 -31.38 21.76 -63.84
N ILE A 7 -31.85 21.41 -62.64
CA ILE A 7 -33.28 21.20 -62.34
C ILE A 7 -34.08 22.48 -62.59
N VAL A 8 -33.59 23.64 -62.13
CA VAL A 8 -34.24 24.94 -62.36
C VAL A 8 -34.24 25.34 -63.84
N ASN A 9 -33.19 25.00 -64.60
CA ASN A 9 -33.15 25.25 -66.04
C ASN A 9 -34.09 24.32 -66.83
N ALA A 10 -34.17 23.04 -66.48
CA ALA A 10 -35.12 22.09 -67.07
C ALA A 10 -36.58 22.52 -66.83
N TYR A 11 -36.88 23.10 -65.66
CA TYR A 11 -38.19 23.68 -65.35
C TYR A 11 -38.53 24.95 -66.15
N LYS A 12 -37.51 25.68 -66.64
CA LYS A 12 -37.71 26.96 -67.34
C LYS A 12 -37.88 26.83 -68.86
N ASN A 13 -37.39 25.76 -69.49
CA ASN A 13 -37.43 25.59 -70.94
C ASN A 13 -37.84 24.15 -71.34
N PRO A 14 -39.13 23.89 -71.61
CA PRO A 14 -39.59 22.59 -72.10
C PRO A 14 -39.51 22.54 -73.64
N SER A 15 -38.47 21.92 -74.21
CA SER A 15 -38.39 21.62 -75.65
C SER A 15 -38.57 20.12 -75.91
N ALA A 16 -39.68 19.77 -76.57
CA ALA A 16 -40.38 18.49 -76.40
C ALA A 16 -39.74 17.18 -76.90
N ASN A 17 -38.56 17.14 -77.53
CA ASN A 17 -37.96 15.88 -78.01
C ASN A 17 -36.50 15.61 -77.60
N GLU A 18 -35.71 16.62 -77.21
CA GLU A 18 -34.39 16.40 -76.58
C GLU A 18 -34.50 16.20 -75.05
N THR A 19 -35.66 16.52 -74.47
CA THR A 19 -35.88 16.52 -73.01
C THR A 19 -36.14 15.16 -72.39
N ALA A 20 -36.56 14.13 -73.13
CA ALA A 20 -36.96 12.85 -72.52
C ALA A 20 -35.76 12.09 -71.93
N ALA A 21 -34.68 11.94 -72.71
CA ALA A 21 -33.46 11.29 -72.25
C ALA A 21 -32.72 12.10 -71.17
N GLU A 22 -32.67 13.44 -71.29
CA GLU A 22 -32.08 14.30 -70.27
C GLU A 22 -32.90 14.32 -68.97
N ASN A 23 -34.23 14.29 -69.05
CA ASN A 23 -35.10 14.20 -67.86
C ASN A 23 -35.00 12.82 -67.19
N GLN A 24 -34.83 11.74 -67.95
CA GLN A 24 -34.65 10.40 -67.40
C GLN A 24 -33.28 10.22 -66.74
N LEU A 25 -32.21 10.74 -67.36
CA LEU A 25 -30.88 10.81 -66.74
C LEU A 25 -30.89 11.64 -65.46
N LEU A 26 -31.64 12.76 -65.45
CA LEU A 26 -31.83 13.60 -64.26
C LEU A 26 -32.61 12.88 -63.16
N THR A 27 -33.65 12.12 -63.53
CA THR A 27 -34.45 11.30 -62.61
C THR A 27 -33.60 10.23 -61.94
N ASP A 28 -32.76 9.53 -62.72
CA ASP A 28 -31.87 8.50 -62.18
C ASP A 28 -30.73 9.08 -61.33
N ASP A 29 -30.20 10.25 -61.69
CA ASP A 29 -29.24 10.97 -60.84
C ASP A 29 -29.85 11.42 -59.51
N ILE A 30 -31.15 11.79 -59.49
CA ILE A 30 -31.87 12.10 -58.24
C ILE A 30 -32.09 10.83 -57.41
N VAL A 31 -32.49 9.71 -58.02
CA VAL A 31 -32.63 8.43 -57.29
C VAL A 31 -31.31 8.01 -56.65
N VAL A 32 -30.20 8.09 -57.38
CA VAL A 32 -28.87 7.78 -56.81
C VAL A 32 -28.48 8.78 -55.72
N ALA A 33 -28.86 10.05 -55.84
CA ALA A 33 -28.62 11.04 -54.78
C ALA A 33 -29.45 10.76 -53.53
N THR A 34 -30.71 10.34 -53.67
CA THR A 34 -31.59 9.90 -52.59
C THR A 34 -31.02 8.67 -51.87
N ASP A 35 -30.63 7.63 -52.61
CA ASP A 35 -30.04 6.41 -52.01
C ASP A 35 -28.77 6.74 -51.21
N ARG A 36 -27.95 7.68 -51.70
CA ARG A 36 -26.77 8.17 -50.98
C ARG A 36 -27.13 8.99 -49.74
N LEU A 37 -28.20 9.79 -49.79
CA LEU A 37 -28.69 10.55 -48.63
C LEU A 37 -29.22 9.61 -47.54
N GLU A 38 -29.99 8.58 -47.90
CA GLU A 38 -30.46 7.55 -46.97
C GLU A 38 -29.29 6.86 -46.26
N SER A 39 -28.25 6.49 -47.02
CA SER A 39 -27.05 5.87 -46.46
C SER A 39 -26.29 6.81 -45.48
N ILE A 40 -26.18 8.11 -45.80
CA ILE A 40 -25.55 9.10 -44.91
C ILE A 40 -26.36 9.25 -43.62
N VAL A 41 -27.68 9.33 -43.72
CA VAL A 41 -28.61 9.43 -42.59
C VAL A 41 -28.49 8.22 -41.67
N GLU A 42 -28.51 7.00 -42.22
CA GLU A 42 -28.33 5.78 -41.45
C GLU A 42 -27.00 5.76 -40.69
N ARG A 43 -25.92 6.25 -41.35
CA ARG A 43 -24.61 6.39 -40.71
C ARG A 43 -24.62 7.42 -39.57
N ILE A 44 -25.35 8.53 -39.72
CA ILE A 44 -25.54 9.53 -38.66
C ILE A 44 -26.27 8.93 -37.47
N TYR A 45 -27.35 8.17 -37.68
CA TYR A 45 -28.07 7.49 -36.60
C TYR A 45 -27.18 6.53 -35.83
N ASN A 46 -26.42 5.70 -36.54
CA ASN A 46 -25.50 4.73 -35.92
C ASN A 46 -24.39 5.42 -35.11
N GLU A 47 -23.75 6.46 -35.65
CA GLU A 47 -22.70 7.20 -34.93
C GLU A 47 -23.26 8.00 -33.75
N SER A 48 -24.46 8.57 -33.88
CA SER A 48 -25.15 9.26 -32.78
C SER A 48 -25.43 8.32 -31.61
N GLY A 49 -25.94 7.10 -31.88
CA GLY A 49 -26.15 6.08 -30.85
C GLY A 49 -24.86 5.53 -30.24
N ARG A 50 -23.72 5.60 -30.95
CA ARG A 50 -22.39 5.32 -30.36
C ARG A 50 -21.95 6.44 -29.42
N ILE A 51 -22.15 7.69 -29.81
CA ILE A 51 -21.80 8.87 -29.01
C ILE A 51 -22.62 8.91 -27.71
N GLU A 52 -23.93 8.69 -27.76
CA GLU A 52 -24.79 8.68 -26.56
C GLU A 52 -24.35 7.62 -25.55
N ARG A 53 -24.06 6.40 -26.01
CA ARG A 53 -23.53 5.32 -25.14
C ARG A 53 -22.17 5.68 -24.55
N ALA A 54 -21.28 6.25 -25.35
CA ALA A 54 -19.97 6.70 -24.87
C ALA A 54 -20.11 7.82 -23.81
N SER A 55 -21.00 8.80 -24.05
CA SER A 55 -21.30 9.87 -23.11
C SER A 55 -21.87 9.34 -21.80
N GLY A 56 -22.81 8.38 -21.86
CA GLY A 56 -23.34 7.71 -20.66
C GLY A 56 -22.25 7.03 -19.83
N ASN A 57 -21.36 6.27 -20.47
CA ASN A 57 -20.23 5.62 -19.79
C ASN A 57 -19.28 6.65 -19.14
N VAL A 58 -19.00 7.75 -19.83
CA VAL A 58 -18.13 8.84 -19.33
C VAL A 58 -18.77 9.53 -18.12
N LEU A 59 -20.08 9.75 -18.13
CA LEU A 59 -20.81 10.33 -16.99
C LEU A 59 -20.75 9.42 -15.76
N THR A 60 -21.01 8.11 -15.92
CA THR A 60 -20.89 7.15 -14.82
C THR A 60 -19.46 7.08 -14.27
N MET A 61 -18.45 7.13 -15.15
CA MET A 61 -17.05 7.21 -14.74
C MET A 61 -16.77 8.48 -13.93
N SER A 62 -17.29 9.63 -14.38
CA SER A 62 -17.15 10.92 -13.70
C SER A 62 -17.80 10.92 -12.32
N GLU A 63 -18.98 10.32 -12.17
CA GLU A 63 -19.64 10.14 -10.86
C GLU A 63 -18.81 9.27 -9.93
N SER A 64 -18.23 8.17 -10.44
CA SER A 64 -17.34 7.32 -9.65
C SER A 64 -16.07 8.08 -9.22
N ILE A 65 -15.51 8.94 -10.08
CA ILE A 65 -14.37 9.79 -9.73
C ILE A 65 -14.75 10.72 -8.57
N LEU A 66 -15.89 11.42 -8.66
CA LEU A 66 -16.34 12.33 -7.60
C LEU A 66 -16.57 11.63 -6.26
N ARG A 67 -17.14 10.41 -6.28
CA ARG A 67 -17.29 9.61 -5.06
C ARG A 67 -15.93 9.24 -4.46
N ASN A 68 -15.02 8.73 -5.28
CA ASN A 68 -13.67 8.37 -4.84
C ASN A 68 -12.91 9.58 -4.30
N GLN A 69 -13.12 10.78 -4.86
CA GLN A 69 -12.50 12.01 -4.33
C GLN A 69 -13.07 12.41 -2.97
N THR A 70 -14.39 12.29 -2.77
CA THR A 70 -15.00 12.53 -1.45
C THR A 70 -14.40 11.60 -0.39
N GLU A 71 -14.27 10.30 -0.69
CA GLU A 71 -13.64 9.32 0.20
C GLU A 71 -12.16 9.64 0.45
N ALA A 72 -11.42 10.08 -0.57
CA ALA A 72 -10.03 10.49 -0.43
C ALA A 72 -9.88 11.71 0.50
N LEU A 73 -10.79 12.69 0.42
CA LEU A 73 -10.79 13.88 1.27
C LEU A 73 -11.08 13.54 2.74
N ASP A 74 -12.04 12.65 3.01
CA ASP A 74 -12.32 12.13 4.36
C ASP A 74 -11.10 11.39 4.94
N GLY A 75 -10.42 10.60 4.09
CA GLY A 75 -9.16 9.95 4.44
C GLY A 75 -8.03 10.94 4.78
N VAL A 76 -7.94 12.07 4.04
CA VAL A 76 -6.97 13.14 4.31
C VAL A 76 -7.24 13.80 5.67
N GLU A 77 -8.50 14.07 6.02
CA GLU A 77 -8.87 14.66 7.31
C GLU A 77 -8.50 13.72 8.47
N THR A 78 -8.87 12.44 8.35
CA THR A 78 -8.53 11.42 9.34
C THR A 78 -7.02 11.28 9.53
N LEU A 79 -6.26 11.25 8.42
CA LEU A 79 -4.80 11.14 8.51
C LEU A 79 -4.17 12.40 9.10
N THR A 80 -4.73 13.58 8.83
CA THR A 80 -4.27 14.84 9.43
C THR A 80 -4.41 14.81 10.96
N HIS A 81 -5.55 14.37 11.48
CA HIS A 81 -5.75 14.21 12.92
C HIS A 81 -4.79 13.17 13.53
N PHE A 82 -4.57 12.07 12.82
CA PHE A 82 -3.60 11.05 13.23
C PHE A 82 -2.18 11.62 13.32
N LEU A 83 -1.74 12.40 12.33
CA LEU A 83 -0.43 13.04 12.33
C LEU A 83 -0.27 14.04 13.47
N GLN A 84 -1.30 14.83 13.79
CA GLN A 84 -1.28 15.71 14.97
C GLN A 84 -1.12 14.93 16.27
N THR A 85 -1.79 13.77 16.38
CA THR A 85 -1.64 12.88 17.53
C THR A 85 -0.22 12.33 17.62
N VAL A 86 0.38 11.91 16.50
CA VAL A 86 1.77 11.42 16.47
C VAL A 86 2.75 12.53 16.87
N GLN A 87 2.56 13.75 16.37
CA GLN A 87 3.37 14.92 16.72
C GLN A 87 3.33 15.20 18.22
N HIS A 88 2.13 15.25 18.81
CA HIS A 88 1.96 15.50 20.24
C HIS A 88 2.62 14.40 21.09
N ARG A 89 2.49 13.13 20.69
CA ARG A 89 3.17 12.01 21.37
C ARG A 89 4.68 12.07 21.27
N ALA A 90 5.22 12.56 20.15
CA ALA A 90 6.66 12.78 20.01
C ALA A 90 7.14 13.85 21.00
N GLU A 91 6.42 14.97 21.12
CA GLU A 91 6.72 16.04 22.08
C GLU A 91 6.65 15.54 23.54
N ASP A 92 5.61 14.79 23.90
CA ASP A 92 5.49 14.17 25.23
C ASP A 92 6.65 13.21 25.52
N THR A 93 7.01 12.38 24.55
CA THR A 93 8.13 11.44 24.68
C THR A 93 9.46 12.20 24.87
N SER A 94 9.66 13.30 24.15
CA SER A 94 10.85 14.16 24.32
C SER A 94 10.90 14.79 25.71
N ALA A 95 9.77 15.30 26.21
CA ALA A 95 9.70 15.87 27.56
C ALA A 95 9.96 14.80 28.64
N GLN A 96 9.43 13.58 28.44
CA GLN A 96 9.67 12.46 29.34
C GLN A 96 11.14 12.01 29.31
N ALA A 97 11.77 11.95 28.15
CA ALA A 97 13.19 11.63 28.01
C ALA A 97 14.07 12.63 28.76
N LYS A 98 13.75 13.94 28.66
CA LYS A 98 14.45 14.99 29.43
C LYS A 98 14.29 14.79 30.93
N THR A 99 13.07 14.55 31.40
CA THR A 99 12.79 14.29 32.83
C THR A 99 13.51 13.05 33.34
N MET A 100 13.56 11.98 32.52
CA MET A 100 14.31 10.77 32.82
C MET A 100 15.80 11.06 32.95
N ARG A 101 16.39 11.86 32.07
CA ARG A 101 17.81 12.24 32.15
C ARG A 101 18.13 13.02 33.42
N GLU A 102 17.30 13.99 33.78
CA GLU A 102 17.47 14.77 35.02
C GLU A 102 17.38 13.87 36.26
N THR A 103 16.43 12.93 36.25
CA THR A 103 16.27 11.94 37.34
C THR A 103 17.47 10.97 37.39
N ASN A 104 17.96 10.53 36.22
CA ASN A 104 19.11 9.65 36.09
C ASN A 104 20.37 10.30 36.68
N ALA A 105 20.63 11.56 36.32
CA ALA A 105 21.75 12.33 36.85
C ALA A 105 21.67 12.53 38.38
N SER A 106 20.47 12.77 38.92
CA SER A 106 20.28 12.87 40.37
C SER A 106 20.57 11.53 41.07
N LEU A 107 20.13 10.42 40.49
CA LEU A 107 20.34 9.08 41.07
C LEU A 107 21.80 8.63 41.00
N GLU A 108 22.53 9.02 39.96
CA GLU A 108 23.99 8.80 39.88
C GLU A 108 24.73 9.51 41.02
N GLU A 109 24.32 10.73 41.37
CA GLU A 109 24.90 11.45 42.50
C GLU A 109 24.56 10.77 43.84
N ASP A 110 23.32 10.31 44.02
CA ASP A 110 22.90 9.55 45.20
C ASP A 110 23.70 8.23 45.34
N LEU A 111 23.93 7.52 44.23
CA LEU A 111 24.79 6.33 44.20
C LEU A 111 26.23 6.64 44.61
N ARG A 112 26.77 7.76 44.13
CA ARG A 112 28.12 8.21 44.48
C ARG A 112 28.23 8.51 45.97
N HIS A 113 27.20 9.14 46.54
CA HIS A 113 27.10 9.36 47.99
C HIS A 113 26.99 8.05 48.77
N ALA A 114 26.14 7.12 48.33
CA ALA A 114 26.00 5.80 48.96
C ALA A 114 27.31 5.01 48.94
N THR A 115 28.02 5.01 47.81
CA THR A 115 29.32 4.34 47.66
C THR A 115 30.35 4.90 48.62
N LYS A 116 30.46 6.24 48.72
CA LYS A 116 31.35 6.89 49.68
C LYS A 116 31.00 6.57 51.14
N ALA A 117 29.72 6.49 51.47
CA ALA A 117 29.28 6.12 52.81
C ALA A 117 29.68 4.68 53.16
N LEU A 118 29.58 3.74 52.19
CA LEU A 118 30.04 2.36 52.36
C LEU A 118 31.56 2.28 52.51
N ASP A 119 32.33 3.02 51.70
CA ASP A 119 33.79 3.10 51.81
C ASP A 119 34.20 3.55 53.22
N HIS A 120 33.59 4.65 53.70
CA HIS A 120 33.84 5.15 55.05
C HIS A 120 33.46 4.15 56.15
N THR A 121 32.36 3.42 55.96
CA THR A 121 31.93 2.37 56.90
C THR A 121 32.93 1.20 56.91
N SER A 122 33.47 0.83 55.75
CA SER A 122 34.50 -0.19 55.60
C SER A 122 35.82 0.20 56.31
N GLU A 123 36.24 1.46 56.18
CA GLU A 123 37.38 2.02 56.92
C GLU A 123 37.14 1.97 58.44
N THR A 124 35.93 2.32 58.87
CA THR A 124 35.55 2.29 60.29
C THR A 124 35.60 0.88 60.85
N PHE A 125 35.09 -0.13 60.12
CA PHE A 125 35.19 -1.54 60.54
C PHE A 125 36.63 -2.06 60.55
N THR A 126 37.49 -1.56 59.66
CA THR A 126 38.92 -1.88 59.68
C THR A 126 39.58 -1.34 60.95
N SER A 127 39.31 -0.08 61.30
CA SER A 127 39.79 0.53 62.54
C SER A 127 39.23 -0.19 63.79
N LEU A 128 37.96 -0.59 63.76
CA LEU A 128 37.32 -1.34 64.83
C LEU A 128 37.95 -2.73 65.04
N PHE A 129 38.31 -3.41 63.94
CA PHE A 129 39.03 -4.67 63.98
C PHE A 129 40.40 -4.51 64.65
N GLU A 130 41.18 -3.50 64.26
CA GLU A 130 42.49 -3.21 64.84
C GLU A 130 42.40 -2.88 66.34
N ASN A 131 41.44 -2.06 66.75
CA ASN A 131 41.19 -1.74 68.16
C ASN A 131 40.77 -2.97 68.97
N THR A 132 39.94 -3.85 68.39
CA THR A 132 39.56 -5.12 69.02
C THR A 132 40.79 -5.99 69.24
N MET A 133 41.66 -6.13 68.22
CA MET A 133 42.92 -6.90 68.33
C MET A 133 43.87 -6.34 69.39
N ARG A 134 44.03 -5.01 69.45
CA ARG A 134 44.84 -4.34 70.50
C ARG A 134 44.26 -4.58 71.89
N THR A 135 42.94 -4.52 72.04
CA THR A 135 42.27 -4.77 73.33
C THR A 135 42.45 -6.22 73.77
N THR A 136 42.30 -7.18 72.85
CA THR A 136 42.56 -8.59 73.10
C THR A 136 44.00 -8.82 73.59
N GLN A 137 44.99 -8.19 72.95
CA GLN A 137 46.39 -8.27 73.38
C GLN A 137 46.60 -7.71 74.80
N SER A 138 46.01 -6.54 75.12
CA SER A 138 46.09 -5.94 76.46
C SER A 138 45.47 -6.81 77.55
N ILE A 139 44.35 -7.48 77.26
CA ILE A 139 43.71 -8.40 78.22
C ILE A 139 44.54 -9.68 78.40
N HIS A 140 45.14 -10.21 77.33
CA HIS A 140 46.08 -11.32 77.46
C HIS A 140 47.29 -10.95 78.34
N PHE A 141 47.86 -9.76 78.14
CA PHE A 141 48.93 -9.26 78.98
C PHE A 141 48.48 -9.09 80.45
N LEU A 142 47.27 -8.59 80.70
CA LEU A 142 46.71 -8.51 82.06
C LEU A 142 46.60 -9.89 82.71
N LEU A 143 46.13 -10.90 81.98
CA LEU A 143 46.04 -12.28 82.48
C LEU A 143 47.41 -12.86 82.83
N GLU A 144 48.43 -12.56 82.04
CA GLU A 144 49.82 -12.97 82.31
C GLU A 144 50.35 -12.30 83.59
N GLN A 145 50.14 -10.98 83.75
CA GLN A 145 50.51 -10.24 84.95
C GLN A 145 49.78 -10.76 86.19
N MET A 146 48.49 -11.09 86.08
CA MET A 146 47.72 -11.70 87.17
C MET A 146 48.25 -13.07 87.57
N LYS A 147 48.76 -13.85 86.61
CA LYS A 147 49.42 -15.13 86.91
C LYS A 147 50.69 -14.94 87.72
N HIS A 148 51.54 -13.98 87.35
CA HIS A 148 52.73 -13.63 88.13
C HIS A 148 52.39 -13.16 89.55
N ILE A 149 51.34 -12.34 89.71
CA ILE A 149 50.89 -11.90 91.05
C ILE A 149 50.41 -13.09 91.90
N ALA A 150 49.67 -14.04 91.31
CA ALA A 150 49.24 -15.25 92.01
C ALA A 150 50.43 -16.12 92.46
N GLU A 151 51.49 -16.22 91.64
CA GLU A 151 52.74 -16.91 92.01
C GLU A 151 53.45 -16.22 93.19
N ILE A 152 53.54 -14.88 93.17
CA ILE A 152 54.10 -14.09 94.28
C ILE A 152 53.27 -14.27 95.56
N GLN A 153 51.95 -14.21 95.46
CA GLN A 153 51.05 -14.37 96.60
C GLN A 153 51.20 -15.77 97.22
N LYS A 154 51.34 -16.82 96.40
CA LYS A 154 51.63 -18.18 96.88
C LYS A 154 52.95 -18.23 97.66
N LEU A 155 54.00 -17.60 97.15
CA LEU A 155 55.29 -17.50 97.84
C LEU A 155 55.16 -16.75 99.17
N LEU A 156 54.46 -15.61 99.19
CA LEU A 156 54.22 -14.83 100.41
C LEU A 156 53.43 -15.62 101.45
N LYS A 157 52.44 -16.40 101.01
CA LYS A 157 51.68 -17.28 101.91
C LYS A 157 52.59 -18.29 102.59
N THR A 158 53.48 -18.93 101.84
CA THR A 158 54.50 -19.84 102.39
C THR A 158 55.43 -19.11 103.37
N MET A 159 55.93 -17.92 103.02
CA MET A 159 56.79 -17.13 103.91
C MET A 159 56.09 -16.74 105.22
N VAL A 160 54.81 -16.36 105.16
CA VAL A 160 54.01 -16.00 106.34
C VAL A 160 53.72 -17.22 107.22
N GLU A 161 53.43 -18.38 106.63
CA GLU A 161 53.25 -19.66 107.34
C GLU A 161 54.55 -20.11 108.03
N GLU A 162 55.69 -19.99 107.35
CA GLU A 162 57.02 -20.23 107.94
C GLU A 162 57.33 -19.26 109.08
N THR A 163 57.05 -17.96 108.87
CA THR A 163 57.26 -16.92 109.89
C THR A 163 56.39 -17.14 111.12
N SER A 164 55.12 -17.51 110.95
CA SER A 164 54.21 -17.86 112.05
C SER A 164 54.71 -19.08 112.83
N THR A 165 55.22 -20.09 112.12
CA THR A 165 55.83 -21.29 112.71
C THR A 165 57.10 -20.96 113.49
N LEU A 166 58.00 -20.15 112.92
CA LEU A 166 59.20 -19.67 113.61
C LEU A 166 58.86 -18.85 114.85
N ALA A 167 57.90 -17.94 114.76
CA ALA A 167 57.46 -17.11 115.87
C ALA A 167 56.82 -17.95 116.98
N MET A 168 56.05 -18.99 116.63
CA MET A 168 55.50 -19.94 117.59
C MET A 168 56.60 -20.74 118.29
N ASN A 169 57.59 -21.24 117.56
CA ASN A 169 58.74 -21.94 118.15
C ASN A 169 59.56 -21.01 119.07
N ALA A 170 59.75 -19.75 118.68
CA ALA A 170 60.45 -18.75 119.49
C ALA A 170 59.65 -18.36 120.76
N SER A 171 58.32 -18.27 120.68
CA SER A 171 57.45 -18.02 121.84
C SER A 171 57.49 -19.19 122.83
N ILE A 172 57.49 -20.43 122.31
CA ILE A 172 57.68 -21.65 123.13
C ILE A 172 59.03 -21.64 123.83
N GLU A 173 60.13 -21.37 123.12
CA GLU A 173 61.48 -21.34 123.70
C GLU A 173 61.63 -20.20 124.73
N ALA A 174 61.07 -19.02 124.45
CA ALA A 174 61.09 -17.88 125.36
C ALA A 174 60.27 -18.11 126.64
N SER A 175 59.28 -19.00 126.60
CA SER A 175 58.53 -19.45 127.79
C SER A 175 59.29 -20.46 128.66
N HIS A 176 60.32 -21.13 128.11
CA HIS A 176 61.21 -22.04 128.84
C HIS A 176 62.39 -21.35 129.51
N ALA A 177 62.78 -20.15 129.05
CA ALA A 177 63.76 -19.31 129.73
C ALA A 177 63.12 -18.55 130.90
N ASP A 178 63.84 -18.43 132.04
CA ASP A 178 63.39 -17.75 133.27
C ASP A 178 63.17 -16.22 133.06
N THR A 179 63.54 -15.35 134.01
CA THR A 179 63.21 -13.90 133.97
C THR A 179 63.71 -13.16 132.71
N THR A 180 64.69 -13.70 131.99
CA THR A 180 65.25 -13.15 130.74
C THR A 180 64.41 -13.48 129.49
N GLY A 181 63.58 -14.54 129.51
CA GLY A 181 62.76 -14.99 128.37
C GLY A 181 61.48 -14.19 128.14
N ARG A 182 60.97 -13.53 129.19
CA ARG A 182 59.69 -12.79 129.15
C ARG A 182 59.62 -11.69 128.09
N SER A 183 60.69 -10.91 127.89
CA SER A 183 60.73 -9.86 126.87
C SER A 183 60.79 -10.43 125.45
N PHE A 184 61.46 -11.56 125.25
CA PHE A 184 61.50 -12.28 123.96
C PHE A 184 60.16 -12.95 123.62
N ALA A 185 59.44 -13.47 124.61
CA ALA A 185 58.11 -14.05 124.42
C ALA A 185 57.11 -13.01 123.89
N ILE A 186 57.13 -11.77 124.43
CA ILE A 186 56.28 -10.66 123.95
C ILE A 186 56.58 -10.32 122.48
N VAL A 187 57.85 -10.33 122.08
CA VAL A 187 58.25 -10.06 120.69
C VAL A 187 57.81 -11.21 119.77
N ALA A 188 57.99 -12.47 120.19
CA ALA A 188 57.59 -13.64 119.43
C ALA A 188 56.06 -13.71 119.22
N ASP A 189 55.28 -13.43 120.26
CA ASP A 189 53.81 -13.34 120.16
C ASP A 189 53.38 -12.21 119.23
N ARG A 190 54.08 -11.07 119.26
CA ARG A 190 53.80 -9.96 118.33
C ARG A 190 54.12 -10.31 116.88
N ILE A 191 55.21 -11.04 116.62
CA ILE A 191 55.56 -11.53 115.27
C ILE A 191 54.49 -12.54 114.81
N LYS A 192 54.01 -13.42 115.69
CA LYS A 192 52.94 -14.37 115.39
C LYS A 192 51.63 -13.66 115.04
N GLU A 193 51.22 -12.66 115.81
CA GLU A 193 50.06 -11.82 115.48
C GLU A 193 50.19 -11.15 114.11
N LEU A 194 51.36 -10.59 113.80
CA LEU A 194 51.66 -9.97 112.50
C LEU A 194 51.61 -10.99 111.36
N ALA A 195 52.14 -12.20 111.56
CA ALA A 195 52.06 -13.27 110.59
C ALA A 195 50.61 -13.75 110.37
N ASP A 196 49.83 -13.92 111.44
CA ASP A 196 48.41 -14.27 111.34
C ASP A 196 47.55 -13.16 110.70
N GLN A 197 47.92 -11.89 110.91
CA GLN A 197 47.31 -10.77 110.22
C GLN A 197 47.70 -10.73 108.73
N GLY A 198 48.97 -10.98 108.41
CA GLY A 198 49.47 -11.11 107.03
C GLY A 198 48.79 -12.26 106.28
N ARG A 199 48.58 -13.40 106.94
CA ARG A 199 47.90 -14.57 106.37
C ARG A 199 46.44 -14.26 106.03
N ARG A 200 45.73 -13.56 106.92
CA ARG A 200 44.36 -13.09 106.66
C ARG A 200 44.31 -12.13 105.47
N ASN A 201 45.19 -11.13 105.43
CA ASN A 201 45.25 -10.20 104.30
C ASN A 201 45.56 -10.92 102.98
N LEU A 202 46.42 -11.94 102.98
CA LEU A 202 46.70 -12.75 101.78
C LEU A 202 45.49 -13.60 101.36
N LEU A 203 44.67 -14.09 102.29
CA LEU A 203 43.42 -14.80 101.99
C LEU A 203 42.36 -13.88 101.38
N ASP A 204 42.35 -12.59 101.77
CA ASP A 204 41.42 -11.60 101.22
C ASP A 204 41.78 -11.20 99.76
N ILE A 205 43.04 -11.38 99.35
CA ILE A 205 43.53 -11.07 97.98
C ILE A 205 43.16 -12.17 96.97
N ASP A 206 43.11 -13.44 97.38
CA ASP A 206 42.73 -14.59 96.52
C ASP A 206 41.44 -14.35 95.72
N PRO A 207 40.29 -14.00 96.35
CA PRO A 207 39.05 -13.78 95.62
C PRO A 207 39.12 -12.58 94.67
N LEU A 208 39.92 -11.55 94.96
CA LEU A 208 40.12 -10.41 94.07
C LEU A 208 40.86 -10.83 92.79
N LEU A 209 41.93 -11.61 92.90
CA LEU A 209 42.67 -12.12 91.74
C LEU A 209 41.81 -13.07 90.90
N HIS A 210 41.05 -13.95 91.55
CA HIS A 210 40.12 -14.85 90.85
C HIS A 210 39.05 -14.07 90.09
N ASN A 211 38.46 -13.04 90.70
CA ASN A 211 37.48 -12.18 90.04
C ASN A 211 38.08 -11.46 88.84
N ILE A 212 39.27 -10.85 88.96
CA ILE A 212 39.94 -10.17 87.84
C ILE A 212 40.21 -11.15 86.69
N GLN A 213 40.69 -12.36 86.99
CA GLN A 213 40.90 -13.39 85.97
C GLN A 213 39.59 -13.83 85.29
N SER A 214 38.53 -14.04 86.07
CA SER A 214 37.22 -14.43 85.56
C SER A 214 36.65 -13.35 84.62
N THR A 215 36.62 -12.09 85.08
CA THR A 215 36.16 -10.95 84.28
C THR A 215 37.02 -10.77 83.03
N SER A 216 38.33 -10.96 83.11
CA SER A 216 39.22 -10.87 81.94
C SER A 216 38.92 -11.95 80.88
N ARG A 217 38.60 -13.18 81.30
CA ARG A 217 38.18 -14.26 80.38
C ARG A 217 36.81 -13.98 79.75
N GLU A 218 35.89 -13.41 80.52
CA GLU A 218 34.59 -12.97 80.00
C GLU A 218 34.78 -11.89 78.92
N VAL A 219 35.62 -10.89 79.17
CA VAL A 219 35.97 -9.85 78.18
C VAL A 219 36.58 -10.46 76.92
N LEU A 220 37.47 -11.46 77.03
CA LEU A 220 38.01 -12.16 75.85
C LEU A 220 36.92 -12.85 75.02
N THR A 221 35.92 -13.44 75.68
CA THR A 221 34.79 -14.10 75.01
C THR A 221 33.94 -13.07 74.24
N VAL A 222 33.71 -11.89 74.83
CA VAL A 222 33.02 -10.79 74.16
C VAL A 222 33.83 -10.26 72.97
N LEU A 223 35.16 -10.13 73.11
CA LEU A 223 36.04 -9.67 72.04
C LEU A 223 36.08 -10.66 70.85
N ASP A 224 36.06 -11.96 71.11
CA ASP A 224 35.99 -12.99 70.05
C ASP A 224 34.65 -12.92 69.29
N LYS A 225 33.54 -12.71 70.02
CA LYS A 225 32.24 -12.45 69.40
C LYS A 225 32.23 -11.15 68.58
N ASN A 226 32.86 -10.09 69.07
CA ASN A 226 32.98 -8.83 68.31
C ASN A 226 33.80 -9.03 67.03
N ARG A 227 34.88 -9.83 67.09
CA ARG A 227 35.69 -10.14 65.92
C ARG A 227 34.88 -10.87 64.84
N SER A 228 34.05 -11.85 65.21
CA SER A 228 33.19 -12.54 64.23
C SER A 228 32.12 -11.63 63.64
N LEU A 229 31.51 -10.75 64.45
CA LEU A 229 30.56 -9.75 63.98
C LEU A 229 31.20 -8.75 63.00
N ILE A 230 32.41 -8.28 63.27
CA ILE A 230 33.14 -7.38 62.36
C ILE A 230 33.43 -8.07 61.02
N ALA A 231 33.83 -9.34 61.04
CA ALA A 231 34.07 -10.10 59.82
C ALA A 231 32.80 -10.28 58.98
N ALA A 232 31.68 -10.60 59.62
CA ALA A 232 30.37 -10.71 58.95
C ALA A 232 29.95 -9.38 58.32
N ASN A 233 30.04 -8.27 59.07
CA ASN A 233 29.69 -6.94 58.56
C ASN A 233 30.59 -6.52 57.39
N LYS A 234 31.89 -6.85 57.40
CA LYS A 234 32.78 -6.60 56.26
C LYS A 234 32.35 -7.35 55.00
N GLN A 235 31.87 -8.58 55.14
CA GLN A 235 31.33 -9.33 54.01
C GLN A 235 30.05 -8.67 53.46
N GLU A 236 29.13 -8.28 54.34
CA GLU A 236 27.88 -7.60 53.96
C GLU A 236 28.13 -6.25 53.25
N LEU A 237 29.15 -5.50 53.68
CA LEU A 237 29.61 -4.30 52.98
C LEU A 237 30.14 -4.61 51.57
N GLY A 238 30.92 -5.69 51.41
CA GLY A 238 31.42 -6.13 50.10
C GLY A 238 30.29 -6.51 49.14
N ASP A 239 29.25 -7.17 49.65
CA ASP A 239 28.06 -7.51 48.86
C ASP A 239 27.25 -6.25 48.51
N SER A 240 27.14 -5.29 49.45
CA SER A 240 26.50 -3.99 49.21
C SER A 240 27.22 -3.18 48.13
N HIS A 241 28.56 -3.14 48.13
CA HIS A 241 29.34 -2.51 47.05
C HIS A 241 29.05 -3.13 45.69
N ARG A 242 28.99 -4.46 45.62
CA ARG A 242 28.71 -5.16 44.37
C ARG A 242 27.30 -4.85 43.87
N PHE A 243 26.33 -4.77 44.77
CA PHE A 243 24.97 -4.37 44.44
C PHE A 243 24.93 -2.94 43.88
N LEU A 244 25.60 -1.97 44.52
CA LEU A 244 25.66 -0.60 43.99
C LEU A 244 26.34 -0.54 42.61
N GLY A 245 27.40 -1.32 42.38
CA GLY A 245 28.02 -1.44 41.05
C GLY A 245 27.07 -2.00 39.98
N GLN A 246 26.20 -2.94 40.34
CA GLN A 246 25.15 -3.43 39.44
C GLN A 246 24.08 -2.37 39.16
N VAL A 247 23.71 -1.57 40.16
CA VAL A 247 22.76 -0.46 39.97
C VAL A 247 23.36 0.60 39.04
N GLN A 248 24.66 0.92 39.19
CA GLN A 248 25.36 1.82 38.29
C GLN A 248 25.33 1.34 36.83
N GLY A 249 25.61 0.06 36.57
CA GLY A 249 25.51 -0.49 35.21
C GLY A 249 24.09 -0.45 34.62
N ARG A 250 23.04 -0.41 35.46
CA ARG A 250 21.65 -0.22 34.98
C ARG A 250 21.37 1.22 34.55
N PHE A 251 22.07 2.20 35.14
CA PHE A 251 21.94 3.60 34.73
C PHE A 251 22.61 3.87 33.37
N ASP A 252 23.72 3.20 33.06
CA ASP A 252 24.32 3.26 31.71
C ASP A 252 23.32 2.79 30.64
N VAL A 253 22.57 1.71 30.92
CA VAL A 253 21.52 1.20 30.03
C VAL A 253 20.35 2.19 29.93
N LEU A 254 19.97 2.84 31.03
CA LEU A 254 18.92 3.86 31.01
C LEU A 254 19.32 5.07 30.15
N GLU A 255 20.57 5.52 30.23
CA GLU A 255 21.05 6.62 29.39
C GLU A 255 21.01 6.25 27.89
N GLN A 256 21.35 5.01 27.55
CA GLN A 256 21.19 4.50 26.19
C GLN A 256 19.73 4.53 25.73
N ILE A 257 18.79 4.05 26.54
CA ILE A 257 17.35 4.06 26.22
C ILE A 257 16.84 5.49 26.02
N ILE A 258 17.27 6.44 26.86
CA ILE A 258 16.91 7.86 26.75
C ILE A 258 17.39 8.41 25.40
N SER A 259 18.64 8.13 25.01
CA SER A 259 19.20 8.58 23.73
C SER A 259 18.49 7.97 22.51
N GLU A 260 18.14 6.68 22.59
CA GLU A 260 17.36 6.01 21.55
C GLU A 260 15.96 6.61 21.40
N ASN A 261 15.29 6.93 22.51
CA ASN A 261 13.97 7.57 22.51
C ASN A 261 14.01 8.98 21.89
N GLU A 262 15.03 9.79 22.21
CA GLU A 262 15.21 11.11 21.58
C GLU A 262 15.43 11.00 20.08
N THR A 263 16.26 10.04 19.65
CA THR A 263 16.49 9.78 18.22
C THR A 263 15.20 9.33 17.52
N SER A 264 14.40 8.49 18.17
CA SER A 264 13.10 8.05 17.66
C SER A 264 12.12 9.22 17.52
N CYS A 265 12.08 10.12 18.50
CA CYS A 265 11.27 11.34 18.46
C CYS A 265 11.63 12.23 17.26
N LEU A 266 12.92 12.44 17.00
CA LEU A 266 13.38 13.22 15.84
C LEU A 266 12.89 12.61 14.51
N LYS A 267 13.00 11.28 14.38
CA LYS A 267 12.50 10.55 13.20
C LYS A 267 10.98 10.63 13.06
N GLN A 268 10.24 10.61 14.17
CA GLN A 268 8.78 10.77 14.16
C GLN A 268 8.39 12.16 13.64
N VAL A 269 9.04 13.22 14.12
CA VAL A 269 8.80 14.60 13.64
C VAL A 269 9.09 14.73 12.15
N GLU A 270 10.20 14.18 11.66
CA GLU A 270 10.53 14.15 10.23
C GLU A 270 9.46 13.40 9.41
N THR A 271 9.01 12.25 9.91
CA THR A 271 7.97 11.44 9.27
C THR A 271 6.65 12.21 9.20
N VAL A 272 6.26 12.90 10.27
CA VAL A 272 5.07 13.75 10.31
C VAL A 272 5.17 14.85 9.26
N GLN A 273 6.30 15.56 9.19
CA GLN A 273 6.51 16.63 8.20
C GLN A 273 6.39 16.13 6.75
N ASN A 274 7.01 14.99 6.44
CA ASN A 274 6.91 14.38 5.11
C ASN A 274 5.46 13.98 4.78
N MET A 275 4.77 13.33 5.71
CA MET A 275 3.37 12.94 5.53
C MET A 275 2.43 14.15 5.38
N THR A 276 2.64 15.23 6.13
CA THR A 276 1.88 16.49 5.96
C THR A 276 2.09 17.08 4.56
N GLY A 277 3.32 17.02 4.03
CA GLY A 277 3.62 17.43 2.66
C GLY A 277 2.88 16.57 1.62
N GLN A 278 2.89 15.25 1.81
CA GLN A 278 2.17 14.30 0.94
C GLN A 278 0.65 14.51 0.98
N LEU A 279 0.08 14.77 2.15
CA LEU A 279 -1.33 15.09 2.32
C LEU A 279 -1.73 16.38 1.60
N SER A 280 -0.89 17.41 1.70
CA SER A 280 -1.11 18.68 0.99
C SER A 280 -1.13 18.48 -0.53
N HIS A 281 -0.21 17.65 -1.04
CA HIS A 281 -0.17 17.30 -2.45
C HIS A 281 -1.38 16.45 -2.87
N LEU A 282 -1.84 15.51 -2.03
CA LEU A 282 -3.04 14.71 -2.29
C LEU A 282 -4.30 15.58 -2.32
N LEU A 283 -4.42 16.54 -1.41
CA LEU A 283 -5.52 17.51 -1.38
C LEU A 283 -5.60 18.32 -2.68
N ASN A 284 -4.46 18.81 -3.17
CA ASN A 284 -4.40 19.53 -4.45
C ASN A 284 -4.82 18.64 -5.63
N LYS A 285 -4.31 17.40 -5.70
CA LYS A 285 -4.71 16.44 -6.74
C LYS A 285 -6.19 16.08 -6.69
N SER A 286 -6.76 15.96 -5.49
CA SER A 286 -8.19 15.68 -5.32
C SER A 286 -9.05 16.84 -5.82
N LYS A 287 -8.64 18.08 -5.54
CA LYS A 287 -9.28 19.29 -6.06
C LYS A 287 -9.22 19.37 -7.58
N GLU A 288 -8.06 19.12 -8.18
CA GLU A 288 -7.89 19.06 -9.64
C GLU A 288 -8.77 17.98 -10.27
N SER A 289 -8.82 16.78 -9.68
CA SER A 289 -9.65 15.68 -10.17
C SER A 289 -11.15 15.97 -10.07
N THR A 290 -11.57 16.69 -9.03
CA THR A 290 -12.97 17.13 -8.86
C THR A 290 -13.34 18.15 -9.94
N GLN A 291 -12.45 19.09 -10.24
CA GLN A 291 -12.65 20.05 -11.32
C GLN A 291 -12.74 19.34 -12.67
N LEU A 292 -11.82 18.42 -12.96
CA LEU A 292 -11.82 17.66 -14.20
C LEU A 292 -13.11 16.86 -14.39
N ALA A 293 -13.62 16.23 -13.33
CA ALA A 293 -14.89 15.52 -13.37
C ALA A 293 -16.07 16.47 -13.67
N SER A 294 -16.08 17.67 -13.08
CA SER A 294 -17.09 18.69 -13.39
C SER A 294 -17.02 19.16 -14.86
N ASP A 295 -15.82 19.36 -15.38
CA ASP A 295 -15.61 19.74 -16.79
C ASP A 295 -16.10 18.63 -17.74
N VAL A 296 -15.81 17.36 -17.42
CA VAL A 296 -16.29 16.19 -18.18
C VAL A 296 -17.82 16.10 -18.20
N GLN A 297 -18.49 16.39 -17.09
CA GLN A 297 -19.96 16.44 -17.04
C GLN A 297 -20.51 17.55 -17.95
N SER A 298 -19.89 18.74 -17.94
CA SER A 298 -20.28 19.86 -18.80
C SER A 298 -20.09 19.55 -20.28
N ILE A 299 -18.95 18.97 -20.64
CA ILE A 299 -18.64 18.54 -22.02
C ILE A 299 -19.63 17.48 -22.48
N SER A 300 -19.93 16.49 -21.65
CA SER A 300 -20.88 15.42 -21.96
C SER A 300 -22.30 15.97 -22.19
N ALA A 301 -22.74 16.95 -21.38
CA ALA A 301 -24.02 17.62 -21.58
C ALA A 301 -24.08 18.37 -22.92
N SER A 302 -23.00 19.07 -23.29
CA SER A 302 -22.88 19.76 -24.58
C SER A 302 -22.91 18.76 -25.75
N GLN A 303 -22.18 17.65 -25.63
CA GLN A 303 -22.10 16.60 -26.64
C GLN A 303 -23.47 15.96 -26.90
N ASN A 304 -24.24 15.67 -25.85
CA ASN A 304 -25.61 15.14 -26.00
C ASN A 304 -26.54 16.14 -26.70
N ASN A 305 -26.38 17.45 -26.46
CA ASN A 305 -27.15 18.45 -27.20
C ASN A 305 -26.75 18.50 -28.69
N ILE A 306 -25.47 18.34 -29.02
CA ILE A 306 -25.00 18.23 -30.42
C ILE A 306 -25.60 16.99 -31.09
N VAL A 307 -25.62 15.84 -30.41
CA VAL A 307 -26.26 14.62 -30.94
C VAL A 307 -27.75 14.85 -31.22
N ARG A 308 -28.47 15.50 -30.30
CA ARG A 308 -29.89 15.82 -30.51
C ARG A 308 -30.11 16.68 -31.75
N GLN A 309 -29.26 17.69 -31.97
CA GLN A 309 -29.31 18.54 -33.17
C GLN A 309 -28.98 17.76 -34.45
N LEU A 310 -28.02 16.84 -34.39
CA LEU A 310 -27.66 15.95 -35.50
C LEU A 310 -28.82 15.04 -35.90
N LEU A 311 -29.50 14.44 -34.92
CA LEU A 311 -30.67 13.59 -35.16
C LEU A 311 -31.85 14.38 -35.74
N GLU A 312 -32.05 15.63 -35.28
CA GLU A 312 -33.06 16.54 -35.83
C GLU A 312 -32.75 16.92 -37.29
N ALA A 313 -31.50 17.29 -37.58
CA ALA A 313 -31.05 17.57 -38.95
C ALA A 313 -31.16 16.32 -39.85
N SER A 314 -30.83 15.14 -39.32
CA SER A 314 -30.94 13.87 -40.03
C SER A 314 -32.38 13.55 -40.39
N LYS A 315 -33.33 13.81 -39.47
CA LYS A 315 -34.77 13.66 -39.75
C LYS A 315 -35.23 14.58 -40.88
N HIS A 316 -34.82 15.84 -40.87
CA HIS A 316 -35.12 16.76 -41.97
C HIS A 316 -34.55 16.30 -43.31
N LEU A 317 -33.35 15.69 -43.32
CA LEU A 317 -32.78 15.11 -44.53
C LEU A 317 -33.59 13.92 -45.03
N THR A 318 -34.09 13.06 -44.14
CA THR A 318 -35.01 11.98 -44.50
C THR A 318 -36.30 12.51 -45.10
N ASP A 319 -36.94 13.49 -44.47
CA ASP A 319 -38.18 14.10 -44.96
C ASP A 319 -37.99 14.68 -46.38
N ILE A 320 -36.87 15.41 -46.60
CA ILE A 320 -36.51 15.95 -47.92
C ILE A 320 -36.24 14.83 -48.93
N SER A 321 -35.54 13.77 -48.52
CA SER A 321 -35.24 12.60 -49.36
C SER A 321 -36.51 11.86 -49.80
N ASP A 322 -37.48 11.72 -48.89
CA ASP A 322 -38.78 11.12 -49.17
C ASP A 322 -39.60 11.99 -50.15
N GLU A 323 -39.60 13.31 -49.96
CA GLU A 323 -40.23 14.26 -50.88
C GLU A 323 -39.63 14.18 -52.30
N PHE A 324 -38.30 14.18 -52.42
CA PHE A 324 -37.63 14.01 -53.72
C PHE A 324 -37.98 12.67 -54.37
N SER A 325 -38.04 11.59 -53.59
CA SER A 325 -38.42 10.25 -54.08
C SER A 325 -39.84 10.22 -54.64
N VAL A 326 -40.78 10.92 -54.00
CA VAL A 326 -42.16 11.04 -54.49
C VAL A 326 -42.22 11.85 -55.78
N VAL A 327 -41.50 12.98 -55.86
CA VAL A 327 -41.46 13.84 -57.06
C VAL A 327 -40.88 13.08 -58.26
N VAL A 328 -39.80 12.34 -58.06
CA VAL A 328 -39.20 11.45 -59.08
C VAL A 328 -40.20 10.42 -59.55
N LYS A 329 -40.84 9.68 -58.63
CA LYS A 329 -41.85 8.65 -58.98
C LYS A 329 -43.05 9.20 -59.74
N GLN A 330 -43.40 10.47 -59.56
CA GLN A 330 -44.49 11.14 -60.30
C GLN A 330 -44.09 11.61 -61.70
N HIS A 331 -42.79 11.74 -61.98
CA HIS A 331 -42.25 12.19 -63.28
C HIS A 331 -41.52 11.09 -64.05
N SER A 332 -41.38 9.90 -63.47
CA SER A 332 -40.95 8.70 -64.19
C SER A 332 -42.10 8.19 -65.05
N ASP A 333 -42.24 8.71 -66.27
CA ASP A 333 -42.99 7.99 -67.32
C ASP A 333 -42.24 6.67 -67.59
N PRO A 334 -42.92 5.51 -67.68
CA PRO A 334 -42.29 4.26 -68.09
C PRO A 334 -41.93 4.41 -69.57
N ALA A 335 -40.73 4.90 -69.88
CA ALA A 335 -40.29 5.07 -71.24
C ALA A 335 -40.05 3.70 -71.90
N GLU A 336 -40.99 3.35 -72.78
CA GLU A 336 -40.93 2.35 -73.84
C GLU A 336 -39.84 2.63 -74.91
N ILE A 337 -38.79 3.40 -74.58
CA ILE A 337 -37.79 3.88 -75.56
C ILE A 337 -36.38 3.71 -75.01
N ILE A 338 -36.00 2.47 -74.74
CA ILE A 338 -34.61 2.02 -74.82
C ILE A 338 -34.64 0.72 -75.60
N ASP A 339 -34.52 0.81 -76.93
CA ASP A 339 -34.36 -0.37 -77.77
C ASP A 339 -32.89 -0.79 -77.67
N ASN A 340 -32.62 -1.94 -77.04
CA ASN A 340 -31.28 -2.49 -76.96
C ASN A 340 -31.12 -3.55 -78.07
N PRO A 341 -30.43 -3.24 -79.19
CA PRO A 341 -30.24 -4.21 -80.27
C PRO A 341 -29.43 -5.45 -79.83
N GLN A 342 -28.84 -5.45 -78.62
CA GLN A 342 -28.19 -6.62 -78.02
C GLN A 342 -29.13 -7.58 -77.28
N PHE A 343 -30.45 -7.32 -77.21
CA PHE A 343 -31.43 -8.22 -76.58
C PHE A 343 -32.55 -8.63 -77.55
N THR A 344 -32.17 -9.35 -78.59
CA THR A 344 -33.07 -10.29 -79.30
C THR A 344 -33.26 -11.58 -78.49
N ILE A 345 -34.26 -12.42 -78.84
CA ILE A 345 -34.49 -13.73 -78.19
C ILE A 345 -33.22 -14.59 -78.18
N ASP A 346 -32.40 -14.51 -79.24
CA ASP A 346 -31.19 -15.31 -79.38
C ASP A 346 -30.05 -14.85 -78.45
N THR A 347 -29.91 -13.54 -78.24
CA THR A 347 -28.94 -12.96 -77.30
C THR A 347 -29.34 -13.13 -75.82
N PHE A 348 -30.63 -13.26 -75.52
CA PHE A 348 -31.12 -13.60 -74.17
C PHE A 348 -30.60 -14.96 -73.72
N ALA A 349 -30.69 -15.97 -74.59
CA ALA A 349 -30.22 -17.32 -74.29
C ALA A 349 -28.70 -17.35 -74.07
N GLN A 350 -27.94 -16.56 -74.82
CA GLN A 350 -26.49 -16.44 -74.66
C GLN A 350 -26.11 -15.87 -73.31
N TRP A 351 -26.72 -14.74 -72.90
CA TRP A 351 -26.43 -14.12 -71.62
C TRP A 351 -26.88 -14.95 -70.42
N LYS A 352 -28.03 -15.63 -70.52
CA LYS A 352 -28.45 -16.58 -69.50
C LYS A 352 -27.44 -17.71 -69.34
N SER A 353 -27.00 -18.31 -70.45
CA SER A 353 -25.98 -19.36 -70.42
C SER A 353 -24.65 -18.88 -69.85
N GLN A 354 -24.26 -17.63 -70.13
CA GLN A 354 -23.03 -17.03 -69.61
C GLN A 354 -23.11 -16.79 -68.10
N MET A 355 -24.23 -16.23 -67.61
CA MET A 355 -24.46 -16.01 -66.19
C MET A 355 -24.56 -17.32 -65.41
N GLU A 356 -25.20 -18.35 -65.98
CA GLU A 356 -25.24 -19.70 -65.40
C GLU A 356 -23.84 -20.34 -65.36
N ALA A 357 -23.02 -20.13 -66.40
CA ALA A 357 -21.63 -20.59 -66.41
C ALA A 357 -20.80 -19.91 -65.32
N TRP A 358 -20.91 -18.59 -65.17
CA TRP A 358 -20.27 -17.86 -64.07
C TRP A 358 -20.78 -18.31 -62.71
N ALA A 359 -22.09 -18.51 -62.58
CA ALA A 359 -22.74 -18.98 -61.36
C ALA A 359 -22.38 -20.42 -60.96
N SER A 360 -21.99 -21.27 -61.92
CA SER A 360 -21.57 -22.66 -61.65
C SER A 360 -20.24 -22.76 -60.90
N ARG A 361 -19.53 -21.64 -60.73
CA ARG A 361 -18.26 -21.60 -60.02
C ARG A 361 -18.49 -21.65 -58.50
N GLU A 362 -18.07 -22.76 -57.88
CA GLU A 362 -18.39 -23.09 -56.49
C GLU A 362 -17.73 -22.18 -55.43
N ASP A 363 -16.71 -21.38 -55.78
CA ASP A 363 -15.95 -20.57 -54.81
C ASP A 363 -16.45 -19.14 -54.63
N LEU A 364 -17.46 -18.68 -55.38
CA LEU A 364 -17.83 -17.25 -55.43
C LEU A 364 -18.28 -16.67 -54.08
N LEU A 365 -19.20 -17.31 -53.37
CA LEU A 365 -19.78 -16.78 -52.13
C LEU A 365 -18.80 -16.84 -50.94
N CYS A 366 -17.80 -17.73 -51.02
CA CYS A 366 -16.80 -17.94 -49.97
C CYS A 366 -15.43 -17.29 -50.30
N SER A 367 -15.29 -16.67 -51.47
CA SER A 367 -14.05 -16.03 -51.91
C SER A 367 -13.74 -14.76 -51.14
N SER A 368 -12.44 -14.46 -50.94
CA SER A 368 -12.00 -13.17 -50.42
C SER A 368 -12.25 -12.04 -51.43
N PRO A 369 -12.36 -10.77 -50.97
CA PRO A 369 -12.52 -9.63 -51.87
C PRO A 369 -11.43 -9.53 -52.95
N ASP A 370 -10.18 -9.87 -52.62
CA ASP A 370 -9.06 -9.86 -53.58
C ASP A 370 -9.22 -10.94 -54.67
N ALA A 371 -9.70 -12.13 -54.31
CA ALA A 371 -9.98 -13.18 -55.28
C ALA A 371 -11.17 -12.79 -56.19
N LEU A 372 -12.24 -12.22 -55.63
CA LEU A 372 -13.38 -11.72 -56.39
C LEU A 372 -12.97 -10.59 -57.35
N GLN A 373 -12.04 -9.73 -56.94
CA GLN A 373 -11.49 -8.68 -57.79
C GLN A 373 -10.81 -9.24 -59.04
N GLU A 374 -9.94 -10.24 -58.91
CA GLU A 374 -9.27 -10.88 -60.06
C GLU A 374 -10.26 -11.57 -60.99
N ILE A 375 -11.24 -12.29 -60.42
CA ILE A 375 -12.28 -13.00 -61.18
C ILE A 375 -13.12 -12.03 -62.00
N PHE A 376 -13.61 -10.96 -61.37
CA PHE A 376 -14.46 -9.97 -62.03
C PHE A 376 -13.68 -9.18 -63.09
N GLN A 377 -12.42 -8.86 -62.85
CA GLN A 377 -11.56 -8.23 -63.87
C GLN A 377 -11.39 -9.13 -65.10
N ALA A 378 -11.16 -10.44 -64.90
CA ALA A 378 -11.05 -11.38 -66.00
C ALA A 378 -12.33 -11.41 -66.85
N TRP A 379 -13.50 -11.57 -66.21
CA TRP A 379 -14.79 -11.62 -66.92
C TRP A 379 -15.12 -10.31 -67.64
N MET A 380 -14.85 -9.15 -67.03
CA MET A 380 -15.01 -7.84 -67.68
C MET A 380 -14.07 -7.66 -68.88
N SER A 381 -12.86 -8.22 -68.83
CA SER A 381 -11.91 -8.14 -69.96
C SER A 381 -12.29 -9.04 -71.14
N GLU A 382 -12.91 -10.19 -70.85
CA GLU A 382 -13.38 -11.14 -71.86
C GLU A 382 -14.71 -10.72 -72.49
N THR A 383 -15.49 -9.90 -71.78
CA THR A 383 -16.85 -9.51 -72.18
C THR A 383 -16.98 -8.00 -72.37
N ALA A 384 -16.74 -7.53 -73.59
CA ALA A 384 -16.67 -6.09 -73.92
C ALA A 384 -17.97 -5.28 -73.63
N ALA A 385 -19.12 -5.95 -73.49
CA ALA A 385 -20.40 -5.31 -73.20
C ALA A 385 -20.69 -5.13 -71.70
N LEU A 386 -19.87 -5.70 -70.81
CA LEU A 386 -20.06 -5.69 -69.36
C LEU A 386 -19.54 -4.37 -68.75
N GLU A 387 -20.43 -3.60 -68.12
CA GLU A 387 -20.09 -2.32 -67.48
C GLU A 387 -19.74 -2.44 -66.01
N ALA A 388 -20.48 -3.29 -65.30
CA ALA A 388 -20.25 -3.57 -63.90
C ALA A 388 -20.66 -5.01 -63.58
N ILE A 389 -20.02 -5.59 -62.58
CA ILE A 389 -20.38 -6.89 -62.04
C ILE A 389 -20.18 -6.89 -60.53
N TRP A 390 -21.08 -7.56 -59.82
CA TRP A 390 -21.05 -7.59 -58.37
C TRP A 390 -21.70 -8.85 -57.81
N LEU A 391 -21.36 -9.14 -56.56
CA LEU A 391 -21.92 -10.24 -55.80
C LEU A 391 -22.53 -9.71 -54.50
N ASN A 392 -23.77 -10.10 -54.25
CA ASN A 392 -24.49 -9.77 -53.01
C ASN A 392 -24.70 -11.02 -52.15
N ASN A 393 -24.73 -10.83 -50.83
CA ASN A 393 -25.26 -11.84 -49.90
C ASN A 393 -26.81 -11.85 -49.94
N ALA A 394 -27.44 -12.81 -49.23
CA ALA A 394 -28.89 -12.92 -49.13
C ALA A 394 -29.60 -11.69 -48.50
N ASP A 395 -28.87 -10.89 -47.72
CA ASP A 395 -29.37 -9.65 -47.10
C ASP A 395 -29.23 -8.42 -48.00
N GLY A 396 -28.65 -8.56 -49.19
CA GLY A 396 -28.46 -7.49 -50.16
C GLY A 396 -27.16 -6.70 -49.98
N ASP A 397 -26.31 -7.04 -49.02
CA ASP A 397 -25.01 -6.37 -48.87
C ASP A 397 -24.08 -6.81 -50.00
N PHE A 398 -23.26 -5.88 -50.50
CA PHE A 398 -22.27 -6.18 -51.53
C PHE A 398 -21.07 -6.90 -50.89
N LEU A 399 -20.85 -8.14 -51.29
CA LEU A 399 -19.62 -8.88 -50.96
C LEU A 399 -18.44 -8.33 -51.76
N HIS A 400 -18.67 -8.07 -53.05
CA HIS A 400 -17.72 -7.36 -53.92
C HIS A 400 -18.43 -6.73 -55.10
N SER A 401 -17.90 -5.63 -55.64
CA SER A 401 -18.47 -4.93 -56.80
C SER A 401 -17.38 -4.23 -57.58
N LEU A 402 -17.40 -4.41 -58.90
CA LEU A 402 -16.45 -3.82 -59.83
C LEU A 402 -17.20 -3.15 -60.99
N PRO A 403 -17.11 -1.81 -61.15
CA PRO A 403 -16.53 -0.81 -60.25
C PRO A 403 -17.21 -0.76 -58.86
N PRO A 404 -16.62 -0.10 -57.84
CA PRO A 404 -17.18 -0.05 -56.48
C PRO A 404 -18.64 0.43 -56.47
N ALA A 405 -19.49 -0.30 -55.75
CA ALA A 405 -20.93 -0.06 -55.71
C ALA A 405 -21.26 1.38 -55.30
N GLY A 406 -22.17 2.01 -56.05
CA GLY A 406 -22.66 3.36 -55.75
C GLY A 406 -23.73 3.42 -54.65
N ILE A 407 -24.15 2.25 -54.14
CA ILE A 407 -25.21 2.03 -53.15
C ILE A 407 -24.72 1.04 -52.08
N LEU A 408 -25.24 1.17 -50.85
CA LEU A 408 -24.77 0.38 -49.71
C LEU A 408 -25.38 -1.03 -49.67
N ASN A 409 -26.65 -1.18 -50.09
CA ASN A 409 -27.38 -2.44 -50.02
C ASN A 409 -28.40 -2.56 -51.18
N ALA A 410 -28.47 -3.73 -51.79
CA ALA A 410 -29.26 -4.05 -52.98
C ALA A 410 -30.65 -4.64 -52.69
N LYS A 411 -31.03 -4.87 -51.43
CA LYS A 411 -32.21 -5.66 -51.01
C LYS A 411 -33.54 -5.20 -51.61
N ARG A 412 -33.64 -3.94 -52.00
CA ARG A 412 -34.86 -3.33 -52.58
C ARG A 412 -34.82 -3.20 -54.11
N ARG A 413 -33.74 -3.61 -54.76
CA ARG A 413 -33.57 -3.49 -56.21
C ARG A 413 -34.34 -4.59 -56.93
N GLN A 414 -35.04 -4.24 -58.00
CA GLN A 414 -35.85 -5.18 -58.77
C GLN A 414 -35.03 -6.36 -59.32
N TRP A 415 -33.80 -6.11 -59.75
CA TRP A 415 -32.89 -7.17 -60.18
C TRP A 415 -32.47 -8.11 -59.04
N PHE A 416 -32.28 -7.59 -57.83
CA PHE A 416 -31.93 -8.41 -56.68
C PHE A 416 -33.12 -9.26 -56.23
N THR A 417 -34.30 -8.65 -56.08
CA THR A 417 -35.51 -9.35 -55.67
C THR A 417 -36.03 -10.31 -56.73
N GLY A 418 -35.89 -9.94 -58.01
CA GLY A 418 -36.30 -10.76 -59.14
C GLY A 418 -35.45 -12.02 -59.28
N ALA A 419 -34.12 -11.91 -59.16
CA ALA A 419 -33.26 -13.10 -59.17
C ALA A 419 -33.55 -14.02 -57.98
N LEU A 420 -33.77 -13.47 -56.78
CA LEU A 420 -34.16 -14.26 -55.60
C LEU A 420 -35.48 -15.03 -55.77
N GLN A 421 -36.44 -14.47 -56.51
CA GLN A 421 -37.75 -15.09 -56.71
C GLN A 421 -37.76 -16.07 -57.89
N ASP A 422 -37.23 -15.66 -59.04
CA ASP A 422 -37.35 -16.37 -60.31
C ASP A 422 -36.06 -17.11 -60.73
N GLY A 423 -35.01 -17.04 -59.91
CA GLY A 423 -33.70 -17.65 -60.13
C GLY A 423 -32.82 -16.89 -61.13
N PHE A 424 -33.42 -16.27 -62.14
CA PHE A 424 -32.75 -15.42 -63.12
C PHE A 424 -33.66 -14.26 -63.51
N TYR A 425 -33.13 -13.05 -63.53
CA TYR A 425 -33.90 -11.85 -63.81
C TYR A 425 -33.12 -10.88 -64.70
N ILE A 426 -33.86 -10.24 -65.62
CA ILE A 426 -33.37 -9.15 -66.46
C ILE A 426 -34.24 -7.93 -66.18
N SER A 427 -33.61 -6.80 -65.87
CA SER A 427 -34.31 -5.55 -65.65
C SER A 427 -34.80 -4.92 -66.95
N ALA A 428 -35.80 -4.04 -66.85
CA ALA A 428 -35.98 -3.01 -67.87
C ALA A 428 -34.70 -2.16 -67.97
N PRO A 429 -34.38 -1.56 -69.14
CA PRO A 429 -33.23 -0.68 -69.24
C PRO A 429 -33.34 0.54 -68.31
N TYR A 430 -32.24 0.93 -67.66
CA TYR A 430 -32.17 2.05 -66.72
C TYR A 430 -30.75 2.63 -66.66
N ILE A 431 -30.52 3.78 -66.00
CA ILE A 431 -29.15 4.29 -65.82
C ILE A 431 -28.48 3.63 -64.60
N SER A 432 -27.32 3.00 -64.81
CA SER A 432 -26.56 2.37 -63.73
C SER A 432 -26.19 3.37 -62.63
N ALA A 433 -26.44 3.00 -61.37
CA ALA A 433 -25.96 3.74 -60.21
C ALA A 433 -24.43 3.70 -60.05
N ILE A 434 -23.77 2.75 -60.73
CA ILE A 434 -22.32 2.51 -60.68
C ILE A 434 -21.63 3.28 -61.81
N THR A 435 -22.05 3.08 -63.06
CA THR A 435 -21.34 3.60 -64.26
C THR A 435 -21.93 4.88 -64.83
N LYS A 436 -23.14 5.28 -64.42
CA LYS A 436 -23.86 6.46 -64.93
C LYS A 436 -24.18 6.40 -66.42
N ARG A 437 -24.31 5.19 -66.96
CA ARG A 437 -24.67 4.93 -68.37
C ARG A 437 -25.94 4.07 -68.46
N PRO A 438 -26.70 4.17 -69.57
CA PRO A 438 -27.81 3.27 -69.83
C PRO A 438 -27.36 1.81 -69.84
N CYS A 439 -27.98 0.98 -69.01
CA CYS A 439 -27.67 -0.43 -68.87
C CYS A 439 -28.94 -1.27 -68.70
N VAL A 440 -28.78 -2.58 -68.92
CA VAL A 440 -29.72 -3.61 -68.46
C VAL A 440 -28.98 -4.45 -67.44
N THR A 441 -29.57 -4.66 -66.27
CA THR A 441 -29.01 -5.59 -65.29
C THR A 441 -29.52 -6.98 -65.55
N ILE A 442 -28.60 -7.93 -65.69
CA ILE A 442 -28.89 -9.35 -65.56
C ILE A 442 -28.43 -9.82 -64.20
N SER A 443 -29.24 -10.64 -63.57
CA SER A 443 -28.97 -11.17 -62.25
C SER A 443 -29.38 -12.63 -62.16
N THR A 444 -28.55 -13.42 -61.48
CA THR A 444 -28.82 -14.84 -61.23
C THR A 444 -28.62 -15.17 -59.77
N TYR A 445 -29.48 -16.03 -59.26
CA TYR A 445 -29.41 -16.54 -57.91
C TYR A 445 -28.35 -17.64 -57.79
N LEU A 446 -27.65 -17.62 -56.67
CA LEU A 446 -26.56 -18.55 -56.34
C LEU A 446 -26.88 -19.27 -55.05
N VAL A 447 -26.58 -20.56 -55.00
CA VAL A 447 -26.61 -21.38 -53.79
C VAL A 447 -25.33 -22.19 -53.73
N ASP A 448 -24.53 -21.98 -52.69
CA ASP A 448 -23.34 -22.77 -52.41
C ASP A 448 -23.70 -24.11 -51.73
N LYS A 449 -22.77 -25.07 -51.69
CA LYS A 449 -22.96 -26.41 -51.11
C LYS A 449 -23.35 -26.36 -49.63
N ASP A 450 -22.92 -25.33 -48.91
CA ASP A 450 -23.20 -25.12 -47.49
C ASP A 450 -24.55 -24.40 -47.26
N GLY A 451 -25.31 -24.14 -48.32
CA GLY A 451 -26.63 -23.49 -48.26
C GLY A 451 -26.56 -21.97 -48.14
N THR A 452 -25.37 -21.36 -48.29
CA THR A 452 -25.22 -19.90 -48.41
C THR A 452 -25.79 -19.45 -49.75
N CYS A 453 -26.61 -18.41 -49.71
CA CYS A 453 -27.29 -17.89 -50.88
C CYS A 453 -26.84 -16.46 -51.18
N GLY A 454 -26.85 -16.11 -52.46
CA GLY A 454 -26.54 -14.76 -52.91
C GLY A 454 -27.04 -14.49 -54.32
N VAL A 455 -26.74 -13.30 -54.82
CA VAL A 455 -27.12 -12.88 -56.17
C VAL A 455 -25.89 -12.34 -56.87
N LEU A 456 -25.57 -12.91 -58.04
CA LEU A 456 -24.60 -12.35 -58.97
C LEU A 456 -25.33 -11.45 -59.94
N GLY A 457 -24.96 -10.17 -59.98
CA GLY A 457 -25.53 -9.18 -60.86
C GLY A 457 -24.47 -8.60 -61.81
N ALA A 458 -24.90 -8.25 -63.01
CA ALA A 458 -24.08 -7.71 -64.07
C ALA A 458 -24.85 -6.62 -64.83
N ASP A 459 -24.26 -5.44 -65.00
CA ASP A 459 -24.77 -4.38 -65.85
C ASP A 459 -24.20 -4.51 -67.25
N ILE A 460 -25.06 -4.58 -68.26
CA ILE A 460 -24.70 -4.66 -69.67
C ILE A 460 -25.03 -3.34 -70.34
N HIS A 461 -24.07 -2.80 -71.09
CA HIS A 461 -24.21 -1.53 -71.78
C HIS A 461 -25.37 -1.55 -72.80
N CYS A 462 -26.20 -0.51 -72.81
CA CYS A 462 -27.18 -0.27 -73.86
C CYS A 462 -26.65 0.76 -74.85
N ASN A 463 -26.65 0.44 -76.15
CA ASN A 463 -26.38 1.44 -77.19
C ASN A 463 -27.56 2.42 -77.25
N VAL A 464 -27.28 3.72 -77.10
CA VAL A 464 -28.28 4.77 -77.38
C VAL A 464 -28.43 4.85 -78.90
N ILE A 465 -29.66 4.72 -79.42
CA ILE A 465 -29.94 5.05 -80.82
C ILE A 465 -29.83 6.58 -80.92
N GLU A 466 -28.70 7.06 -81.44
CA GLU A 466 -28.61 8.44 -81.93
C GLU A 466 -29.40 8.52 -83.25
N GLU A 467 -30.49 9.29 -83.29
CA GLU A 467 -31.15 9.71 -84.55
C GLU A 467 -30.39 10.86 -85.22
#